data_AF-A0A8J6Y5H6-F1
#
_entry.id   AF-A0A8J6Y5H6-F1
#
_cell.length_a   1.000
_cell.length_b   1.000
_cell.length_c   1.000
_cell.angle_alpha   90.00
_cell.angle_beta   90.00
_cell.angle_gamma   90.00
#
_symmetry.space_group_name_H-M   'P 1'
#
loop_
_entity.id
_entity.type
_entity.pdbx_description
1 polymer ?
#
loop_
_entity_poly.entity_id
_entity_poly.type
_entity_poly.pdbx_seq_one_letter_code
_entity_poly.pdbx_strand_id
1 'polypeptide(L)'
;MSRSRTCAVLILMLCCAAVIPVLAVDDTVPTTGEFLRQIAQARHLDALNGPDAVRLLRESGIQLPALTLTGPLTEGRVAAISRSLGIVVTTSRPDAPFNSNAAAAFLDLMATQAPAPEQSTTSGEPGPYPRPNDQAADPRNKGRGKKKGLPPVSESDPV
;
A
#
# COMPACT_ATOMS: atom_id res chain seq x y z
N MET A 1 18.20 -26.64 -50.21
CA MET A 1 18.34 -26.81 -48.74
C MET A 1 18.38 -25.43 -48.09
N SER A 2 17.60 -25.25 -47.01
CA SER A 2 17.46 -24.12 -46.04
C SER A 2 17.55 -22.67 -46.55
N ARG A 3 16.46 -21.87 -46.60
CA ARG A 3 15.71 -21.20 -45.50
C ARG A 3 16.59 -20.39 -44.53
N SER A 4 16.37 -19.07 -44.53
CA SER A 4 16.39 -18.10 -43.40
C SER A 4 16.47 -16.68 -44.02
N ARG A 5 15.42 -16.02 -44.52
CA ARG A 5 14.19 -15.54 -43.86
C ARG A 5 14.41 -14.85 -42.50
N THR A 6 14.50 -13.53 -42.60
CA THR A 6 13.69 -12.52 -41.90
C THR A 6 13.93 -12.23 -40.40
N CYS A 7 14.13 -10.92 -40.19
CA CYS A 7 13.48 -10.10 -39.17
C CYS A 7 14.11 -9.95 -37.78
N ALA A 8 13.93 -8.71 -37.28
CA ALA A 8 13.93 -8.25 -35.89
C ALA A 8 15.28 -7.72 -35.37
N VAL A 9 15.53 -6.41 -35.50
CA VAL A 9 15.01 -5.32 -34.62
C VAL A 9 15.78 -5.25 -33.30
N LEU A 10 16.84 -4.44 -33.32
CA LEU A 10 17.01 -3.24 -32.49
C LEU A 10 16.32 -3.28 -31.11
N ILE A 11 17.05 -3.70 -30.07
CA ILE A 11 16.86 -3.18 -28.70
C ILE A 11 18.25 -2.89 -28.13
N LEU A 12 18.63 -1.62 -28.32
CA LEU A 12 19.65 -0.91 -27.56
C LEU A 12 19.27 -1.02 -26.08
N MET A 13 19.84 -2.01 -25.38
CA MET A 13 19.63 -2.21 -23.95
C MET A 13 20.42 -1.13 -23.21
N LEU A 14 19.79 0.03 -23.09
CA LEU A 14 20.14 1.13 -22.20
C LEU A 14 20.14 0.58 -20.76
N CYS A 15 21.29 0.08 -20.32
CA CYS A 15 21.58 -0.15 -18.91
C CYS A 15 21.62 1.22 -18.24
N CYS A 16 20.45 1.76 -17.91
CA CYS A 16 20.31 2.78 -16.89
C CYS A 16 20.82 2.16 -15.58
N ALA A 17 22.11 2.32 -15.33
CA ALA A 17 22.68 2.25 -14.00
C ALA A 17 22.07 3.38 -13.18
N ALA A 18 20.83 3.20 -12.74
CA ALA A 18 20.28 3.97 -11.64
C ALA A 18 21.13 3.59 -10.43
N VAL A 19 22.14 4.41 -10.17
CA VAL A 19 22.86 4.42 -8.90
C VAL A 19 21.83 4.86 -7.87
N ILE A 20 21.02 3.93 -7.38
CA ILE A 20 20.18 4.18 -6.23
C ILE A 20 21.18 4.43 -5.10
N PRO A 21 21.20 5.62 -4.48
CA PRO A 21 21.98 5.79 -3.27
C PRO A 21 21.39 4.83 -2.24
N VAL A 22 22.04 3.69 -2.05
CA VAL A 22 21.99 2.96 -0.79
C VAL A 22 22.53 3.96 0.22
N LEU A 23 21.61 4.70 0.84
CA LEU A 23 21.90 5.38 2.08
C LEU A 23 22.44 4.28 2.99
N ALA A 24 23.72 4.38 3.32
CA ALA A 24 24.38 3.48 4.24
C ALA A 24 23.46 3.32 5.46
N VAL A 25 22.94 2.10 5.64
CA VAL A 25 22.31 1.70 6.89
C VAL A 25 23.43 1.75 7.90
N ASP A 26 23.54 2.87 8.59
CA ASP A 26 24.41 3.08 9.73
C ASP A 26 24.25 1.86 10.65
N ASP A 27 25.34 1.16 10.99
CA ASP A 27 25.38 -0.03 11.86
C ASP A 27 24.83 0.24 13.29
N THR A 28 24.24 1.41 13.51
CA THR A 28 23.39 1.71 14.64
C THR A 28 22.26 0.68 14.78
N VAL A 29 22.20 0.07 15.97
CA VAL A 29 21.08 -0.80 16.36
C VAL A 29 19.78 -0.06 16.07
N PRO A 30 18.88 -0.60 15.24
CA PRO A 30 17.67 0.10 14.85
C PRO A 30 16.84 0.42 16.09
N THR A 31 16.36 1.66 16.17
CA THR A 31 15.41 2.03 17.23
C THR A 31 14.03 1.50 16.88
N THR A 32 13.17 1.38 17.89
CA THR A 32 11.77 0.97 17.66
C THR A 32 11.02 1.97 16.78
N GLY A 33 11.33 3.27 16.91
CA GLY A 33 10.74 4.32 16.07
C GLY A 33 11.13 4.22 14.60
N GLU A 34 12.40 3.98 14.30
CA GLU A 34 12.86 3.79 12.92
C GLU A 34 12.25 2.55 12.28
N PHE A 35 12.14 1.45 13.03
CA PHE A 35 11.48 0.25 12.54
C PHE A 35 10.02 0.48 12.19
N LEU A 36 9.27 1.21 13.02
CA LEU A 36 7.88 1.56 12.73
C LEU A 36 7.75 2.50 11.52
N ARG A 37 8.68 3.45 11.36
CA ARG A 37 8.73 4.30 10.16
C ARG A 37 8.92 3.48 8.90
N GLN A 38 9.84 2.51 8.92
CA GLN A 38 10.07 1.61 7.79
C GLN A 38 8.84 0.74 7.49
N ILE A 39 8.13 0.26 8.52
CA ILE A 39 6.84 -0.46 8.34
C ILE A 39 5.79 0.45 7.69
N ALA A 40 5.66 1.69 8.14
CA ALA A 40 4.72 2.64 7.58
C ALA A 40 5.02 2.90 6.09
N GLN A 41 6.30 3.12 5.76
CA GLN A 41 6.76 3.30 4.38
C GLN A 41 6.51 2.06 3.50
N ALA A 42 6.74 0.85 4.03
CA ALA A 42 6.41 -0.40 3.34
C ALA A 42 4.91 -0.56 3.06
N ARG A 43 4.05 0.15 3.80
CA ARG A 43 2.60 0.24 3.57
C ARG A 43 2.17 1.49 2.80
N HIS A 44 3.12 2.18 2.16
CA HIS A 44 2.88 3.41 1.40
C HIS A 44 2.31 4.57 2.26
N LEU A 45 2.61 4.57 3.56
CA LEU A 45 2.31 5.68 4.46
C LEU A 45 3.55 6.57 4.57
N ASP A 46 3.40 7.86 4.27
CA ASP A 46 4.50 8.82 4.27
C ASP A 46 4.81 9.31 5.69
N ALA A 47 5.48 8.46 6.48
CA ALA A 47 5.86 8.77 7.85
C ALA A 47 7.22 9.48 7.92
N LEU A 48 7.26 10.66 8.53
CA LEU A 48 8.49 11.44 8.66
C LEU A 48 9.39 10.97 9.81
N ASN A 49 8.81 10.39 10.86
CA ASN A 49 9.51 9.94 12.06
C ASN A 49 8.72 8.84 12.80
N GLY A 50 9.30 8.27 13.86
CA GLY A 50 8.65 7.20 14.65
C GLY A 50 7.27 7.57 15.21
N PRO A 51 7.10 8.74 15.88
CA PRO A 51 5.78 9.17 16.36
C PRO A 51 4.73 9.29 15.26
N ASP A 52 5.11 9.86 14.12
CA ASP A 52 4.23 10.01 12.96
C ASP A 52 3.84 8.65 12.36
N ALA A 53 4.79 7.72 12.30
CA ALA A 53 4.53 6.34 11.89
C ALA A 53 3.49 5.65 12.79
N VAL A 54 3.59 5.82 14.12
CA VAL A 54 2.59 5.26 15.06
C VAL A 54 1.20 5.81 14.77
N ARG A 55 1.10 7.13 14.56
CA ARG A 55 -0.17 7.80 14.25
C ARG A 55 -0.78 7.26 12.96
N LEU A 56 -0.02 7.27 11.86
CA LEU A 56 -0.48 6.81 10.54
C LEU A 56 -0.86 5.32 10.54
N LEU A 57 -0.08 4.47 11.21
CA LEU A 57 -0.40 3.04 11.33
C LEU A 57 -1.71 2.83 12.11
N ARG A 58 -1.95 3.59 13.18
CA ARG A 58 -3.22 3.52 13.92
C ARG A 58 -4.40 4.05 13.11
N GLU A 59 -4.22 5.13 12.35
CA GLU A 59 -5.23 5.67 11.44
C GLU A 59 -5.62 4.65 10.35
N SER A 60 -4.67 3.80 9.93
CA SER A 60 -4.94 2.67 9.03
C SER A 60 -5.65 1.46 9.69
N GLY A 61 -5.99 1.56 10.98
CA GLY A 61 -6.69 0.51 11.74
C GLY A 61 -5.78 -0.47 12.49
N ILE A 62 -4.47 -0.27 12.50
CA ILE A 62 -3.53 -1.16 13.19
C ILE A 62 -3.45 -0.81 14.68
N GLN A 63 -3.77 -1.78 15.55
CA GLN A 63 -3.70 -1.59 16.99
C GLN A 63 -2.29 -1.86 17.52
N LEU A 64 -1.45 -0.83 17.54
CA LEU A 64 -0.08 -0.94 18.07
C LEU A 64 -0.06 -0.90 19.61
N PRO A 65 0.73 -1.78 20.27
CA PRO A 65 0.93 -1.74 21.72
C PRO A 65 1.63 -0.45 22.17
N ALA A 66 1.69 -0.23 23.48
CA ALA A 66 2.52 0.84 24.03
C ALA A 66 4.00 0.51 23.81
N LEU A 67 4.73 1.40 23.13
CA LEU A 67 6.12 1.19 22.71
C LEU A 67 6.98 2.41 23.04
N THR A 68 8.21 2.17 23.51
CA THR A 68 9.23 3.21 23.69
C THR A 68 10.01 3.40 22.39
N LEU A 69 9.70 4.47 21.65
CA LEU A 69 10.22 4.70 20.29
C LEU A 69 11.73 4.93 20.22
N THR A 70 12.30 5.57 21.24
CA THR A 70 13.74 5.86 21.34
C THR A 70 14.56 4.67 21.84
N GLY A 71 13.89 3.60 22.31
CA GLY A 71 14.57 2.42 22.83
C GLY A 71 15.08 1.48 21.73
N PRO A 72 16.02 0.59 22.09
CA PRO A 72 16.53 -0.41 21.16
C PRO A 72 15.41 -1.31 20.65
N LEU A 73 15.51 -1.74 19.40
CA LEU A 73 14.63 -2.76 18.85
C LEU A 73 15.03 -4.13 19.38
N THR A 74 14.11 -4.81 20.06
CA THR A 74 14.32 -6.17 20.57
C THR A 74 13.43 -7.17 19.85
N GLU A 75 13.80 -8.46 19.86
CA GLU A 75 12.99 -9.53 19.27
C GLU A 75 11.54 -9.53 19.82
N GLY A 76 11.38 -9.27 21.12
CA GLY A 76 10.05 -9.19 21.77
C GLY A 76 9.21 -8.03 21.25
N ARG A 77 9.83 -6.87 20.98
CA ARG A 77 9.14 -5.71 20.41
C ARG A 77 8.72 -5.97 18.97
N VAL A 78 9.61 -6.56 18.16
CA VAL A 78 9.27 -6.97 16.79
C VAL A 78 8.08 -7.94 16.83
N ALA A 79 8.14 -8.98 17.67
CA ALA A 79 7.04 -9.94 17.78
C ALA A 79 5.70 -9.30 18.18
N ALA A 80 5.71 -8.32 19.09
CA ALA A 80 4.51 -7.59 19.49
C ALA A 80 3.95 -6.72 18.35
N ILE A 81 4.82 -6.03 17.60
CA ILE A 81 4.45 -5.25 16.42
C ILE A 81 3.90 -6.16 15.32
N SER A 82 4.59 -7.26 15.01
CA SER A 82 4.16 -8.24 14.00
C SER A 82 2.77 -8.78 14.29
N ARG A 83 2.46 -9.12 15.54
CA ARG A 83 1.11 -9.57 15.93
C ARG A 83 0.04 -8.52 15.67
N SER A 84 0.36 -7.25 15.90
CA SER A 84 -0.54 -6.12 15.62
C SER A 84 -0.85 -5.99 14.13
N LEU A 85 0.07 -6.45 13.29
CA LEU A 85 -0.06 -6.49 11.82
C LEU A 85 -0.70 -7.80 11.31
N GLY A 86 -1.11 -8.70 12.21
CA GLY A 86 -1.67 -10.00 11.86
C GLY A 86 -0.62 -11.08 11.54
N ILE A 87 0.66 -10.80 11.76
CA ILE A 87 1.77 -11.75 11.51
C ILE A 87 2.16 -12.41 12.82
N VAL A 88 2.05 -13.74 12.87
CA VAL A 88 2.44 -14.52 14.05
C VAL A 88 3.96 -14.71 14.03
N VAL A 89 4.65 -13.95 14.89
CA VAL A 89 6.08 -14.11 15.16
C VAL A 89 6.27 -14.58 16.60
N THR A 90 7.11 -15.59 16.77
CA THR A 90 7.51 -16.12 18.09
C THR A 90 9.00 -15.94 18.29
N THR A 91 9.40 -15.68 19.53
CA THR A 91 10.80 -15.58 19.94
C THR A 91 10.95 -16.23 21.31
N SER A 92 12.07 -16.92 21.53
CA SER A 92 12.49 -17.42 22.84
C SER A 92 13.40 -16.44 23.60
N ARG A 93 13.76 -15.31 22.98
CA ARG A 93 14.71 -14.33 23.51
C ARG A 93 14.15 -12.90 23.37
N PRO A 94 13.06 -12.56 24.08
CA PRO A 94 12.36 -11.29 23.90
C PRO A 94 13.21 -10.04 24.17
N ASP A 95 14.22 -10.16 25.03
CA ASP A 95 15.13 -9.07 25.41
C ASP A 95 16.37 -8.97 24.50
N ALA A 96 16.57 -9.93 23.59
CA ALA A 96 17.70 -9.91 22.68
C ALA A 96 17.57 -8.76 21.67
N PRO A 97 18.68 -8.07 21.34
CA PRO A 97 18.67 -7.04 20.31
C PRO A 97 18.28 -7.66 18.97
N PHE A 98 17.43 -6.96 18.24
CA PHE A 98 17.04 -7.37 16.90
C PHE A 98 18.07 -6.88 15.88
N ASN A 99 18.66 -7.80 15.13
CA ASN A 99 19.69 -7.48 14.15
C ASN A 99 19.09 -6.71 12.96
N SER A 100 19.75 -5.64 12.54
CA SER A 100 19.39 -4.81 11.38
C SER A 100 19.17 -5.63 10.11
N ASN A 101 19.98 -6.67 9.89
CA ASN A 101 19.85 -7.55 8.73
C ASN A 101 18.56 -8.38 8.76
N ALA A 102 18.12 -8.79 9.96
CA ALA A 102 16.84 -9.47 10.14
C ALA A 102 15.65 -8.50 9.96
N ALA A 103 15.81 -7.21 10.30
CA ALA A 103 14.80 -6.19 10.06
C ALA A 103 14.59 -5.94 8.58
N ALA A 104 15.66 -5.83 7.79
CA ALA A 104 15.57 -5.69 6.35
C ALA A 104 14.82 -6.87 5.70
N ALA A 105 15.19 -8.11 6.07
CA ALA A 105 14.50 -9.30 5.57
C ALA A 105 13.02 -9.36 5.98
N PHE A 106 12.70 -8.93 7.20
CA PHE A 106 11.31 -8.85 7.66
C PHE A 106 10.49 -7.83 6.85
N LEU A 107 11.08 -6.67 6.55
CA LEU A 107 10.43 -5.62 5.77
C LEU A 107 10.20 -6.01 4.31
N ASP A 108 11.13 -6.74 3.71
CA ASP A 108 10.99 -7.28 2.35
C ASP A 108 9.82 -8.28 2.25
N LEU A 109 9.70 -9.16 3.26
CA LEU A 109 8.57 -10.07 3.38
C LEU A 109 7.25 -9.30 3.53
N MET A 110 7.24 -8.25 4.35
CA MET A 110 6.07 -7.39 4.56
C MET A 110 5.65 -6.64 3.30
N ALA A 111 6.60 -6.10 2.54
CA ALA A 111 6.34 -5.42 1.28
C ALA A 111 5.70 -6.36 0.25
N THR A 112 6.10 -7.63 0.25
CA THR A 112 5.51 -8.66 -0.63
C THR A 112 4.06 -9.02 -0.24
N GLN A 113 3.69 -8.86 1.03
CA GLN A 113 2.32 -9.15 1.51
C GLN A 113 1.38 -7.94 1.51
N ALA A 114 1.90 -6.73 1.30
CA ALA A 114 1.05 -5.60 1.02
C ALA A 114 0.37 -5.86 -0.34
N PRO A 115 -0.97 -5.82 -0.43
CA PRO A 115 -1.63 -5.84 -1.74
C PRO A 115 -1.03 -4.68 -2.52
N ALA A 116 -0.45 -4.97 -3.68
CA ALA A 116 0.09 -3.95 -4.56
C ALA A 116 -0.98 -2.85 -4.67
N PRO A 117 -0.64 -1.56 -4.51
CA PRO A 117 -1.59 -0.52 -4.79
C PRO A 117 -2.05 -0.80 -6.21
N GLU A 118 -3.33 -1.12 -6.39
CA GLU A 118 -3.90 -1.19 -7.72
C GLU A 118 -3.55 0.15 -8.34
N GLN A 119 -2.59 0.13 -9.28
CA GLN A 119 -2.38 1.26 -10.15
C GLN A 119 -3.74 1.42 -10.81
N SER A 120 -4.52 2.36 -10.29
CA SER A 120 -5.67 2.90 -10.98
C SER A 120 -5.10 3.43 -12.27
N THR A 121 -5.12 2.59 -13.30
CA THR A 121 -4.89 2.93 -14.69
C THR A 121 -6.08 3.79 -15.09
N THR A 122 -6.12 5.02 -14.59
CA THR A 122 -6.64 6.13 -15.36
C THR A 122 -5.58 6.46 -16.41
N SER A 123 -5.32 5.52 -17.30
CA SER A 123 -4.75 5.79 -18.61
C SER A 123 -5.94 6.11 -19.50
N GLY A 124 -6.34 7.38 -19.45
CA GLY A 124 -7.06 7.98 -20.56
C GLY A 124 -6.14 7.95 -21.77
N GLU A 125 -6.37 6.98 -22.67
CA GLU A 125 -5.89 7.07 -24.04
C GLU A 125 -7.03 6.66 -24.99
N PRO A 126 -7.47 7.56 -25.88
CA PRO A 126 -8.53 7.28 -26.83
C PRO A 126 -7.99 6.40 -27.95
N GLY A 127 -8.33 5.10 -27.93
CA GLY A 127 -8.03 4.19 -29.03
C GLY A 127 -8.74 4.61 -30.33
N PRO A 128 -8.06 4.60 -31.49
CA PRO A 128 -8.63 4.99 -32.77
C PRO A 128 -9.31 3.77 -33.42
N TYR A 129 -10.53 3.45 -32.99
CA TYR A 129 -11.42 2.58 -33.77
C TYR A 129 -12.86 3.07 -33.68
N PRO A 130 -13.49 3.45 -34.81
CA PRO A 130 -14.92 3.69 -34.83
C PRO A 130 -15.64 2.34 -34.74
N ARG A 131 -16.38 2.11 -33.64
CA ARG A 131 -17.40 1.04 -33.61
C ARG A 131 -18.67 1.58 -34.27
N PRO A 132 -19.14 0.99 -35.38
CA PRO A 132 -20.45 1.29 -35.92
C PRO A 132 -21.46 0.46 -35.13
N ASN A 133 -22.11 1.09 -34.15
CA ASN A 133 -23.49 0.78 -33.88
C ASN A 133 -24.17 1.99 -33.25
N ASP A 134 -25.02 2.57 -34.08
CA ASP A 134 -25.97 3.63 -33.84
C ASP A 134 -26.75 3.46 -32.53
N GLN A 135 -26.84 4.54 -31.76
CA GLN A 135 -28.15 5.16 -31.53
C GLN A 135 -27.99 6.55 -30.94
N ALA A 136 -28.34 7.52 -31.77
CA ALA A 136 -28.58 8.89 -31.39
C ALA A 136 -29.58 8.96 -30.22
N ALA A 137 -29.11 9.42 -29.06
CA ALA A 137 -29.99 9.94 -28.03
C ALA A 137 -30.44 11.33 -28.47
N ASP A 138 -31.55 11.37 -29.20
CA ASP A 138 -32.31 12.58 -29.54
C ASP A 138 -32.65 13.38 -28.25
N PRO A 139 -32.29 14.68 -28.15
CA PRO A 139 -32.53 15.49 -26.95
C PRO A 139 -33.99 15.94 -26.78
N ARG A 140 -34.97 15.43 -27.56
CA ARG A 140 -36.37 15.88 -27.49
C ARG A 140 -37.36 14.94 -26.80
N ASN A 141 -36.95 13.83 -26.20
CA ASN A 141 -37.92 12.91 -25.60
C ASN A 141 -38.32 13.29 -24.15
N LYS A 142 -39.33 14.15 -24.03
CA LYS A 142 -40.09 14.42 -22.78
C LYS A 142 -40.87 13.18 -22.35
N GLY A 143 -40.24 12.31 -21.56
CA GLY A 143 -40.90 11.18 -20.89
C GLY A 143 -41.56 11.60 -19.58
N ARG A 144 -42.88 11.82 -19.60
CA ARG A 144 -43.74 11.84 -18.39
C ARG A 144 -43.72 10.45 -17.74
N GLY A 145 -43.25 10.35 -16.49
CA GLY A 145 -43.34 9.16 -15.65
C GLY A 145 -43.77 9.52 -14.22
N LYS A 146 -44.78 8.83 -13.72
CA LYS A 146 -45.68 9.21 -12.62
C LYS A 146 -45.10 8.94 -11.22
N LYS A 147 -45.46 9.82 -10.26
CA LYS A 147 -45.36 9.69 -8.80
C LYS A 147 -45.91 8.35 -8.29
N LYS A 148 -45.15 7.63 -7.45
CA LYS A 148 -45.59 6.68 -6.39
C LYS A 148 -44.35 6.41 -5.50
N GLY A 149 -44.30 6.51 -4.18
CA GLY A 149 -45.14 7.11 -3.14
C GLY A 149 -44.22 7.25 -1.90
N LEU A 150 -44.29 8.38 -1.20
CA LEU A 150 -43.62 8.59 0.07
C LEU A 150 -44.64 8.23 1.17
N PRO A 151 -44.33 7.35 2.15
CA PRO A 151 -45.18 7.27 3.32
C PRO A 151 -45.02 8.56 4.15
N PRO A 152 -46.11 9.13 4.69
CA PRO A 152 -46.00 10.23 5.65
C PRO A 152 -45.33 9.70 6.93
N VAL A 153 -44.27 10.37 7.36
CA VAL A 153 -43.70 10.18 8.70
C VAL A 153 -44.72 10.74 9.69
N SER A 154 -45.27 9.87 10.53
CA SER A 154 -46.12 10.25 11.66
C SER A 154 -45.31 11.10 12.65
N GLU A 155 -45.72 12.34 12.82
CA GLU A 155 -45.33 13.19 13.94
C GLU A 155 -46.15 12.74 15.16
N SER A 156 -45.50 12.07 16.11
CA SER A 156 -46.09 11.73 17.41
C SER A 156 -45.78 12.83 18.41
N ASP A 157 -46.83 13.50 18.91
CA ASP A 157 -46.81 14.52 19.95
C ASP A 157 -46.13 14.04 21.25
N PRO A 158 -45.38 14.91 21.97
CA PRO A 158 -45.10 14.70 23.39
C PRO A 158 -46.24 15.25 24.28
N VAL A 159 -46.43 14.55 25.40
CA VAL A 159 -47.44 14.71 26.47
C VAL A 159 -47.56 16.11 27.03
#